data_AF-A0A7Y8H848-F1
#
_entry.id   AF-A0A7Y8H848-F1
#
_cell.length_a   1.000
_cell.length_b   1.000
_cell.length_c   1.000
_cell.angle_alpha   90.00
_cell.angle_beta   90.00
_cell.angle_gamma   90.00
#
_symmetry.space_group_name_H-M   'P 1'
#
loop_
_entity.id
_entity.type
_entity.pdbx_description
1 polymer ?
#
loop_
_entity_poly.entity_id
_entity_poly.type
_entity_poly.pdbx_seq_one_letter_code
_entity_poly.pdbx_strand_id
1 'polypeptide(L)' 'MNVDCYISKKCSSEDDLRKNLQEALRLENVEAKLNIFIINDEKANELGLKGSPSIFINGKEIQPIDIIGFS' A
#
# COMPACT_ATOMS: atom_id res chain seq x y z
N MET A 1 -3.23 0.31 -15.12
CA MET A 1 -2.53 1.06 -14.03
C MET A 1 -1.78 0.08 -13.13
N ASN A 2 -0.74 0.48 -12.41
CA ASN A 2 -0.06 -0.38 -11.42
C ASN A 2 -0.21 0.21 -10.01
N VAL A 3 -0.65 -0.62 -9.06
CA VAL A 3 -0.78 -0.27 -7.65
C VAL A 3 0.11 -1.24 -6.86
N ASP A 4 1.15 -0.72 -6.24
CA ASP A 4 2.05 -1.50 -5.38
C ASP A 4 1.78 -1.12 -3.92
N CYS A 5 1.48 -2.12 -3.09
CA CYS A 5 1.23 -1.94 -1.67
C CYS A 5 2.26 -2.75 -0.88
N TYR A 6 3.05 -2.07 -0.05
CA TYR A 6 4.06 -2.67 0.82
C TYR A 6 3.57 -2.69 2.25
N ILE A 7 3.58 -3.87 2.87
CA ILE A 7 3.02 -4.11 4.19
C ILE A 7 4.07 -4.79 5.08
N SER A 8 4.14 -4.38 6.35
CA SER A 8 4.98 -5.07 7.33
C SER A 8 4.44 -6.46 7.69
N LYS A 9 5.32 -7.43 7.98
CA LYS A 9 4.96 -8.80 8.40
C LYS A 9 4.01 -8.91 9.61
N LYS A 10 3.86 -7.86 10.41
CA LYS A 10 3.01 -7.84 11.61
C LYS A 10 1.64 -7.21 11.36
N CYS A 11 1.31 -6.82 10.13
CA CYS A 11 0.04 -6.19 9.83
C CYS A 11 -1.09 -7.23 9.81
N SER A 12 -1.90 -7.25 10.87
CA SER A 12 -3.10 -8.09 10.97
C SER A 12 -4.22 -7.71 9.99
N SER A 13 -4.08 -6.56 9.32
CA SER A 13 -5.12 -5.98 8.45
C SER A 13 -4.87 -6.24 6.96
N GLU A 14 -3.97 -7.16 6.59
CA GLU A 14 -3.65 -7.46 5.20
C GLU A 14 -4.89 -7.85 4.38
N ASP A 15 -5.69 -8.80 4.89
CA ASP A 15 -6.86 -9.30 4.19
C ASP A 15 -7.91 -8.20 3.96
N ASP A 16 -8.15 -7.37 4.98
CA ASP A 16 -9.10 -6.27 4.88
C ASP A 16 -8.58 -5.16 3.95
N LEU A 17 -7.29 -4.84 4.01
CA LEU A 17 -6.67 -3.87 3.12
C LEU A 17 -6.74 -4.34 1.66
N ARG A 18 -6.48 -5.63 1.40
CA ARG A 18 -6.60 -6.21 0.07
C ARG A 18 -8.02 -6.10 -0.47
N LYS A 19 -9.02 -6.48 0.34
CA LYS A 19 -10.44 -6.36 -0.04
C LYS A 19 -10.81 -4.91 -0.35
N ASN A 20 -10.40 -3.97 0.51
CA ASN A 20 -10.68 -2.55 0.32
C ASN A 20 -10.06 -1.99 -0.96
N LEU A 21 -8.80 -2.35 -1.27
CA LEU A 21 -8.15 -1.92 -2.50
C LEU A 21 -8.81 -2.50 -3.75
N GLN A 22 -9.17 -3.79 -3.72
CA GLN A 22 -9.88 -4.42 -4.83
C GLN A 22 -11.27 -3.81 -5.05
N GLU A 23 -12.00 -3.56 -3.97
CA GLU A 23 -13.32 -2.94 -4.03
C GLU A 23 -13.24 -1.49 -4.54
N ALA A 24 -12.29 -0.70 -4.06
CA ALA A 24 -12.07 0.67 -4.55
C ALA A 24 -11.78 0.68 -6.06
N LEU A 25 -10.87 -0.18 -6.54
CA LEU A 25 -10.56 -0.28 -7.97
C LEU A 25 -11.79 -0.67 -8.80
N ARG A 26 -12.62 -1.60 -8.28
CA ARG A 26 -13.84 -2.05 -8.93
C ARG A 26 -14.90 -0.94 -8.99
N LEU A 27 -15.12 -0.22 -7.90
CA LEU A 27 -16.10 0.87 -7.82
C LEU A 27 -15.76 2.02 -8.75
N GLU A 28 -14.47 2.36 -8.84
CA GLU A 28 -13.98 3.40 -9.75
C GLU A 28 -13.84 2.93 -11.21
N ASN A 29 -14.17 1.66 -11.50
CA ASN A 29 -14.05 1.02 -12.81
C ASN A 29 -12.64 1.17 -13.42
N VAL A 30 -11.61 1.08 -12.56
CA VAL A 30 -10.21 1.24 -12.94
C VAL A 30 -9.56 -0.13 -13.09
N GLU A 31 -9.10 -0.45 -14.30
CA GLU A 31 -8.23 -1.60 -14.52
C GLU A 31 -6.81 -1.31 -14.00
N ALA A 32 -6.52 -1.84 -12.81
CA ALA A 32 -5.20 -1.79 -12.21
C ALA A 32 -4.67 -3.17 -11.81
N LYS A 33 -3.38 -3.37 -12.03
CA LYS A 33 -2.63 -4.48 -11.46
C LYS A 33 -2.28 -4.13 -10.02
N LEU A 34 -2.90 -4.82 -9.08
CA LEU A 34 -2.62 -4.68 -7.65
C LEU A 34 -1.56 -5.71 -7.23
N ASN A 35 -0.40 -5.24 -6.79
CA ASN A 35 0.65 -6.06 -6.20
C ASN A 35 0.75 -5.76 -4.70
N ILE A 36 0.74 -6.79 -3.87
CA ILE A 36 0.90 -6.67 -2.42
C ILE A 36 2.20 -7.37 -2.03
N PHE A 37 3.07 -6.63 -1.35
CA PHE A 37 4.39 -7.08 -0.92
C PHE A 37 4.48 -7.06 0.59
N ILE A 38 4.59 -8.25 1.19
CA ILE A 38 4.87 -8.38 2.62
C ILE A 38 6.40 -8.33 2.79
N ILE A 39 6.88 -7.30 3.47
CA ILE A 39 8.31 -7.02 3.63
C ILE A 39 8.69 -6.92 5.11
N ASN A 40 9.98 -7.09 5.41
CA ASN A 40 10.57 -6.83 6.72
C ASN A 40 11.18 -5.42 6.77
N ASP A 41 11.61 -5.01 7.96
CA ASP A 41 12.16 -3.67 8.21
C ASP A 41 13.43 -3.41 7.39
N GLU A 42 14.29 -4.42 7.21
CA GLU A 42 15.48 -4.32 6.36
C GLU A 42 15.09 -3.94 4.93
N LYS A 43 14.12 -4.66 4.34
CA LYS A 43 13.66 -4.39 2.98
C LYS A 43 12.92 -3.07 2.86
N ALA A 44 12.19 -2.66 3.90
CA ALA A 44 11.53 -1.35 3.94
C ALA A 44 12.56 -0.21 3.91
N ASN A 45 13.65 -0.32 4.68
CA ASN A 45 14.74 0.66 4.68
C ASN A 45 15.48 0.71 3.34
N GLU A 46 15.75 -0.43 2.70
CA GLU A 46 16.34 -0.46 1.35
C GLU A 46 15.48 0.27 0.30
N LEU A 47 14.16 0.14 0.42
CA LEU A 47 13.18 0.77 -0.46
C LEU A 47 12.88 2.23 -0.07
N GLY A 48 13.46 2.73 1.02
CA GLY A 48 13.21 4.10 1.53
C GLY A 48 11.78 4.31 2.03
N LEU A 49 11.08 3.24 2.41
CA LEU A 49 9.69 3.31 2.87
C LEU A 49 9.64 3.86 4.30
N LYS A 50 8.75 4.81 4.54
CA LYS A 50 8.64 5.51 5.83
C LYS A 50 7.61 4.88 6.79
N GLY A 51 6.78 3.96 6.29
CA GLY A 51 5.70 3.37 7.07
C GLY A 51 5.04 2.17 6.41
N SER A 52 4.05 1.61 7.10
CA SER A 52 3.23 0.50 6.61
C SER A 52 1.75 0.84 6.88
N PRO A 53 0.85 0.66 5.91
CA PRO A 53 1.11 0.26 4.53
C PRO A 53 1.68 1.42 3.69
N SER A 54 2.64 1.15 2.79
CA SER A 54 3.08 2.12 1.78
C SER A 54 2.48 1.80 0.43
N ILE A 55 1.73 2.73 -0.15
CA ILE A 55 1.01 2.53 -1.41
C ILE A 55 1.60 3.43 -2.50
N PHE A 56 1.87 2.84 -3.66
CA PHE A 56 2.39 3.50 -4.84
C PHE A 56 1.42 3.29 -6.00
N ILE A 57 1.07 4.37 -6.70
CA ILE A 57 0.38 4.30 -8.00
C ILE A 57 1.36 4.69 -9.08
N ASN A 58 1.60 3.77 -10.02
CA ASN A 58 2.56 3.93 -11.11
C ASN A 58 3.94 4.40 -10.63
N GLY A 59 4.42 3.85 -9.50
CA GLY A 59 5.72 4.20 -8.91
C GLY A 59 5.75 5.50 -8.11
N LYS A 60 4.63 6.23 -8.00
CA LYS A 60 4.49 7.42 -7.15
C LYS A 60 3.80 7.06 -5.84
N GLU A 61 4.46 7.30 -4.71
CA GLU A 61 3.85 7.11 -3.39
C GLU A 61 2.65 8.04 -3.22
N ILE A 62 1.53 7.47 -2.77
CA ILE A 62 0.27 8.19 -2.50
C ILE A 62 -0.05 8.27 -1.01
N GLN A 63 0.87 7.82 -0.15
CA GLN A 63 0.79 8.10 1.28
C GLN A 63 0.85 9.60 1.54
N PRO A 64 0.23 10.08 2.64
CA PRO A 64 0.14 11.50 2.88
C PRO A 64 1.53 12.14 2.94
N ILE A 65 1.74 13.10 2.05
CA ILE A 65 2.96 13.91 1.97
C ILE A 65 3.16 14.74 3.26
N ASP A 66 2.10 15.02 4.04
CA ASP A 66 2.15 15.78 5.30
C ASP A 66 0.90 15.58 6.19
N ILE A 67 0.47 14.34 6.47
CA ILE A 67 -0.62 14.12 7.47
C ILE A 67 -0.05 13.48 8.74
N ILE A 68 -0.01 14.28 9.79
CA ILE A 68 0.20 13.83 11.17
C ILE A 68 -1.11 13.18 11.65
N GLY A 69 -1.11 11.86 11.74
CA GLY A 69 -2.10 11.08 12.50
C GLY A 69 -3.24 10.42 11.71
N PHE A 70 -3.64 9.24 12.18
CA PHE A 70 -4.97 8.66 12.00
C PHE A 70 -5.54 8.36 13.40
N SER A 71 -6.81 8.69 13.63
CA SER A 71 -7.60 8.27 14.81
C SER A 71 -8.20 6.89 14.58
#